data_AF-A0A6A4WZP5-F1
#
_entry.id   AF-A0A6A4WZP5-F1
#
_cell.length_a   1.000
_cell.length_b   1.000
_cell.length_c   1.000
_cell.angle_alpha   90.00
_cell.angle_beta   90.00
_cell.angle_gamma   90.00
#
_symmetry.space_group_name_H-M   'P 1'
#
loop_
_entity.id
_entity.type
_entity.pdbx_description
1 polymer ?
#
loop_
_entity_poly.entity_id
_entity_poly.type
_entity_poly.pdbx_seq_one_letter_code
_entity_poly.pdbx_strand_id
1 'polypeptide(L)'
;MNKACSEITKGSEKQWAPHSPDLKPLDYWFWGACKDSDSVYHNKPGSLEELRLSVEQCVRVVPTGTAVRVSASFLERVQMCLER
;
A
#
# COMPACT_ATOMS: atom_id res chain seq x y z
N MET A 1 18.00 -7.54 -16.40
CA MET A 1 16.97 -7.16 -15.41
C MET A 1 16.81 -5.65 -15.43
N ASN A 2 15.61 -5.18 -15.73
CA ASN A 2 15.35 -3.77 -16.04
C ASN A 2 15.35 -2.95 -14.74
N LYS A 3 16.17 -1.90 -14.67
CA LYS A 3 16.36 -1.03 -13.48
C LYS A 3 15.05 -0.50 -12.85
N ALA A 4 13.98 -0.36 -13.63
CA ALA A 4 12.68 0.11 -13.13
C ALA A 4 12.04 -0.85 -12.11
N CYS A 5 12.40 -2.14 -12.17
CA CYS A 5 11.77 -3.14 -11.34
C CYS A 5 12.41 -3.29 -9.94
N SER A 6 13.71 -2.95 -9.82
CA SER A 6 14.44 -3.04 -8.55
C SER A 6 14.03 -2.00 -7.51
N GLU A 7 13.52 -0.84 -7.92
CA GLU A 7 13.12 0.22 -6.98
C GLU A 7 11.80 -0.07 -6.26
N ILE A 8 10.92 -0.84 -6.92
CA ILE A 8 9.60 -1.18 -6.39
C ILE A 8 9.70 -2.36 -5.42
N THR A 9 10.64 -3.27 -5.65
CA THR A 9 10.79 -4.51 -4.85
C THR A 9 11.62 -4.32 -3.59
N LYS A 10 12.54 -3.34 -3.52
CA LYS A 10 13.41 -3.06 -2.36
C LYS A 10 13.89 -4.31 -1.60
N GLY A 11 14.27 -5.37 -2.32
CA GLY A 11 14.76 -6.64 -1.73
C GLY A 11 13.73 -7.76 -1.60
N SER A 12 12.49 -7.61 -2.06
CA SER A 12 11.55 -8.72 -2.18
C SER A 12 11.92 -9.63 -3.35
N GLU A 13 11.88 -10.95 -3.16
CA GLU A 13 12.10 -11.94 -4.24
C GLU A 13 11.09 -11.80 -5.39
N LYS A 14 9.90 -11.26 -5.10
CA LYS A 14 8.84 -11.07 -6.10
C LYS A 14 9.10 -9.85 -6.94
N GLN A 15 9.08 -10.03 -8.26
CA GLN A 15 9.25 -8.98 -9.25
C GLN A 15 7.90 -8.29 -9.55
N TRP A 16 7.75 -7.00 -9.24
CA TRP A 16 6.53 -6.23 -9.52
C TRP A 16 6.60 -5.55 -10.89
N ALA A 17 5.48 -5.49 -11.61
CA ALA A 17 5.41 -4.74 -12.86
C ALA A 17 5.72 -3.24 -12.63
N PRO A 18 6.53 -2.61 -13.50
CA PRO A 18 6.83 -1.19 -13.38
C PRO A 18 5.56 -0.35 -13.59
N HIS A 19 5.46 0.79 -12.90
CA HIS A 19 4.35 1.74 -13.01
C HIS A 19 2.94 1.17 -12.73
N SER A 20 2.81 0.15 -11.87
CA SER A 20 1.51 -0.44 -11.52
C SER A 20 1.06 -0.11 -10.09
N PRO A 21 0.66 1.14 -9.78
CA PRO A 21 0.09 1.47 -8.47
C PRO A 21 -1.20 0.70 -8.19
N ASP A 22 -1.97 0.38 -9.23
CA ASP A 22 -3.21 -0.41 -9.13
C ASP A 22 -3.00 -1.84 -8.64
N LEU A 23 -1.77 -2.37 -8.72
CA LEU A 23 -1.43 -3.73 -8.27
C LEU A 23 -0.75 -3.75 -6.90
N LYS A 24 -0.52 -2.60 -6.28
CA LYS A 24 0.14 -2.50 -4.97
C LYS A 24 -0.89 -2.16 -3.89
N PRO A 25 -1.23 -3.10 -2.97
CA PRO A 25 -2.22 -2.90 -1.91
C PRO A 25 -2.00 -1.65 -1.05
N LEU A 26 -0.74 -1.28 -0.85
CA LEU A 26 -0.41 -0.08 -0.10
C LEU A 26 -0.78 1.20 -0.85
N ASP A 27 -0.63 1.19 -2.17
CA ASP A 27 -0.85 2.37 -3.01
C ASP A 27 -2.32 2.53 -3.39
N TYR A 28 -3.00 1.46 -3.84
CA TYR A 28 -4.40 1.58 -4.27
C TYR A 28 -5.40 1.65 -3.11
N TRP A 29 -5.00 1.28 -1.89
CA TRP A 29 -5.91 1.22 -0.75
C TRP A 29 -5.34 1.82 0.54
N PHE A 30 -4.20 1.33 1.04
CA PHE A 30 -3.75 1.66 2.41
C PHE A 30 -3.59 3.17 2.64
N TRP A 31 -2.92 3.89 1.73
CA TRP A 31 -2.74 5.33 1.88
C TRP A 31 -4.05 6.12 1.77
N GLY A 32 -5.02 5.63 1.00
CA GLY A 32 -6.38 6.17 0.99
C GLY A 32 -7.08 5.98 2.35
N ALA A 33 -7.00 4.77 2.91
CA ALA A 33 -7.55 4.47 4.23
C ALA A 33 -6.87 5.28 5.36
N CYS A 34 -5.57 5.50 5.25
CA CYS A 34 -4.85 6.38 6.16
C CYS A 34 -5.38 7.81 6.06
N LYS A 35 -5.58 8.34 4.85
CA LYS A 35 -6.07 9.70 4.64
C LYS A 35 -7.43 9.96 5.29
N ASP A 36 -8.33 8.98 5.25
CA ASP A 36 -9.68 9.10 5.80
C ASP A 36 -9.74 8.91 7.33
N SER A 37 -8.65 8.41 7.94
CA SER A 37 -8.49 8.31 9.39
C SER A 37 -7.76 9.54 9.96
N ASP A 38 -7.88 9.76 11.27
CA ASP A 38 -7.31 10.89 12.01
C ASP A 38 -5.77 10.74 12.17
N SER A 39 -5.07 10.70 11.03
CA SER A 39 -3.75 10.10 10.88
C SER A 39 -2.68 11.05 10.32
N VAL A 40 -1.60 10.49 9.74
CA VAL A 40 -0.46 11.16 9.09
C VAL A 40 -0.85 12.42 8.30
N TYR A 41 -1.97 12.38 7.58
CA TYR A 41 -2.41 13.49 6.72
C TYR A 41 -3.11 14.62 7.48
N HIS A 42 -3.78 14.31 8.59
CA HIS A 42 -4.44 15.29 9.46
C HIS A 42 -3.47 15.88 10.49
N ASN A 43 -2.65 15.04 11.12
CA ASN A 43 -1.77 15.42 12.23
C ASN A 43 -0.47 16.11 11.79
N LYS A 44 -0.13 16.09 10.48
CA LYS A 44 1.07 16.72 9.89
C LYS A 44 2.32 16.60 10.79
N PRO A 45 2.84 15.37 10.98
CA PRO A 45 3.94 15.12 11.92
C PRO A 45 5.16 16.00 11.60
N GLY A 46 5.71 16.65 12.62
CA GLY A 46 6.86 17.55 12.52
C GLY A 46 8.21 16.82 12.65
N SER A 47 8.18 15.57 13.09
CA SER A 47 9.35 14.71 13.27
C SER A 47 9.17 13.33 12.65
N LEU A 48 10.30 12.64 12.42
CA LEU A 48 10.28 11.26 11.92
C LEU A 48 9.58 10.29 12.89
N GLU A 49 9.69 10.54 14.19
CA GLU A 49 9.12 9.68 15.21
C GLU A 49 7.59 9.81 15.24
N GLU A 50 7.06 11.03 15.17
CA GLU A 50 5.62 11.27 15.05
C GLU A 50 5.04 10.67 13.76
N LEU A 51 5.80 10.72 12.66
CA LEU A 51 5.41 10.09 11.40
C LEU A 51 5.30 8.57 11.56
N ARG A 52 6.27 7.92 12.20
CA ARG A 52 6.22 6.48 12.47
C ARG A 52 5.02 6.11 13.32
N LEU A 53 4.82 6.82 14.44
CA LEU A 53 3.68 6.58 15.33
C LEU A 53 2.34 6.73 14.60
N SER A 54 2.23 7.75 13.74
CA SER A 54 1.02 7.99 12.93
C SER A 54 0.76 6.85 11.94
N VAL A 55 1.80 6.34 11.26
CA VAL A 55 1.67 5.17 10.36
C VAL A 55 1.30 3.91 11.13
N GLU A 56 1.92 3.65 12.28
CA GLU A 56 1.56 2.51 13.11
C GLU A 56 0.11 2.58 13.61
N GLN A 57 -0.37 3.77 13.96
CA GLN A 57 -1.76 3.97 14.36
C GLN A 57 -2.72 3.66 13.20
N CYS A 58 -2.37 4.06 11.96
CA CYS A 58 -3.14 3.65 10.78
C CYS A 58 -3.22 2.14 10.64
N VAL A 59 -2.09 1.43 10.79
CA VAL A 59 -2.06 -0.03 10.70
C VAL A 59 -2.90 -0.67 11.80
N ARG A 60 -2.82 -0.18 13.03
CA ARG A 60 -3.56 -0.71 14.20
C ARG A 60 -5.08 -0.61 14.04
N VAL A 61 -5.58 0.41 13.34
CA VAL A 61 -7.02 0.58 13.14
C VAL A 61 -7.57 -0.23 11.97
N VAL A 62 -6.72 -0.83 11.13
CA VAL A 62 -7.17 -1.66 10.00
C VAL A 62 -7.76 -2.98 10.54
N PRO A 63 -9.05 -3.25 10.30
CA PRO A 63 -9.63 -4.54 10.69
C PRO A 63 -9.04 -5.68 9.85
N THR A 64 -8.83 -6.85 10.48
CA THR A 64 -8.35 -8.05 9.78
C THR A 64 -9.21 -8.42 8.58
N GLY A 65 -10.54 -8.29 8.68
CA GLY A 65 -11.45 -8.56 7.56
C GLY A 65 -11.21 -7.64 6.35
N THR A 66 -10.80 -6.39 6.59
CA THR A 66 -10.42 -5.46 5.51
C THR A 66 -9.10 -5.88 4.87
N ALA A 67 -8.10 -6.29 5.67
CA ALA A 67 -6.82 -6.77 5.13
C ALA A 67 -6.99 -8.02 4.24
N VAL A 68 -7.88 -8.95 4.63
CA VAL A 68 -8.22 -10.13 3.81
C VAL A 68 -8.89 -9.71 2.49
N ARG A 69 -9.86 -8.79 2.54
CA ARG A 69 -10.53 -8.29 1.34
C ARG A 69 -9.59 -7.56 0.38
N VAL A 70 -8.67 -6.76 0.91
CA VAL A 70 -7.67 -6.05 0.11
C VAL A 70 -6.76 -7.05 -0.58
N SER A 71 -6.36 -8.12 0.12
CA SER A 71 -5.58 -9.22 -0.46
C SER A 71 -6.34 -9.98 -1.54
N ALA A 72 -7.66 -10.19 -1.39
CA ALA A 72 -8.50 -10.79 -2.41
C ALA A 72 -8.64 -9.87 -3.64
N SER A 73 -8.84 -8.57 -3.44
CA SER A 73 -8.94 -7.58 -4.51
C SER A 73 -7.67 -7.50 -5.36
N PHE A 74 -6.50 -7.80 -4.80
CA PHE A 74 -5.27 -7.90 -5.58
C PHE A 74 -5.39 -8.94 -6.71
N LEU A 75 -5.95 -10.13 -6.44
CA LEU A 75 -6.12 -11.17 -7.45
C LEU A 75 -7.10 -10.73 -8.55
N GLU A 76 -8.21 -10.10 -8.18
CA GLU A 76 -9.18 -9.54 -9.12
C GLU A 76 -8.53 -8.51 -10.04
N ARG A 77 -7.72 -7.60 -9.48
CA ARG A 77 -7.01 -6.57 -10.24
C ARG A 77 -5.98 -7.16 -11.20
N VAL A 78 -5.26 -8.21 -10.77
CA VAL A 78 -4.35 -8.95 -11.67
C VAL A 78 -5.13 -9.58 -12.82
N GLN A 79 -6.26 -10.21 -12.54
CA GLN A 79 -7.10 -10.81 -13.58
C GLN A 79 -7.59 -9.76 -14.59
N MET A 80 -8.06 -8.60 -14.11
CA MET A 80 -8.45 -7.49 -14.97
C MET A 80 -7.31 -6.96 -15.85
N CYS A 81 -6.06 -7.03 -15.38
CA CYS A 81 -4.89 -6.66 -16.19
C CYS A 81 -4.58 -7.69 -17.29
N LEU A 82 -4.95 -8.96 -17.10
CA LEU A 82 -4.74 -10.03 -18.08
C LEU A 82 -5.85 -10.12 -19.13
N GLU A 83 -7.07 -9.71 -18.76
CA GLU A 83 -8.26 -9.73 -19.64
C GLU A 83 -8.39 -8.48 -20.52
N ARG A 84 -7.46 -7.53 -20.41
CA ARG A 84 -7.35 -6.35 -21.27
C ARG A 84 -6.45 -6.60 -22.47
#